data_AF-A0A2K9J3D7-F1
#
_entry.id   AF-A0A2K9J3D7-F1
#
_cell.length_a   1.000
_cell.length_b   1.000
_cell.length_c   1.000
_cell.angle_alpha   90.00
_cell.angle_beta   90.00
_cell.angle_gamma   90.00
#
_symmetry.space_group_name_H-M   'P 1'
#
loop_
_entity.id
_entity.type
_entity.pdbx_description
1 polymer ?
#
loop_
_entity_poly.entity_id
_entity_poly.type
_entity_poly.pdbx_seq_one_letter_code
_entity_poly.pdbx_strand_id
1 'polypeptide(L)'
;MKQWLFRFGSFLVAIALLVGCGNDDSGTTAPSSNQPSENQVTQEEQAAETVLITISKDDGAEYLHEKEIPIEQGDTLMDVMEENFYVETEQNGEFITSIERLSAKEGEKKGWIYTVNGEMPNVGAAEYELKPGDKVVFDFQAWE
;
A
#
# COMPACT_ATOMS: atom_id res chain seq x y z
N MET A 1 14.12 9.58 23.34
CA MET A 1 14.00 11.05 23.37
C MET A 1 14.39 11.60 22.00
N LYS A 2 13.41 11.90 21.16
CA LYS A 2 13.60 12.76 19.98
C LYS A 2 12.27 13.44 19.67
N GLN A 3 12.36 14.76 19.62
CA GLN A 3 11.29 15.73 19.77
C GLN A 3 10.51 15.86 18.46
N TRP A 4 9.20 15.63 18.51
CA TRP A 4 8.29 15.79 17.37
C TRP A 4 7.85 17.25 17.28
N LEU A 5 8.52 18.03 16.43
CA LEU A 5 8.08 19.37 16.07
C LEU A 5 7.04 19.30 14.95
N PHE A 6 5.83 18.86 15.31
CA PHE A 6 4.66 19.12 14.48
C PHE A 6 4.32 20.61 14.54
N ARG A 7 4.67 21.34 13.49
CA ARG A 7 4.11 22.67 13.22
C ARG A 7 2.72 22.46 12.63
N PHE A 8 1.71 22.33 13.47
CA PHE A 8 0.33 22.55 13.06
C PHE A 8 0.17 24.04 12.74
N GLY A 9 0.36 24.36 11.46
CA GLY A 9 0.09 25.67 10.88
C GLY A 9 -1.41 25.90 10.77
N SER A 10 -1.87 26.90 11.52
CA SER A 10 -3.15 27.60 11.44
C SER A 10 -3.75 27.71 10.02
N PHE A 11 -5.04 27.43 9.88
CA PHE A 11 -5.96 28.39 9.26
C PHE A 11 -7.42 28.11 9.65
N LEU A 12 -7.90 28.83 10.67
CA LEU A 12 -9.32 29.02 10.96
C LEU A 12 -9.91 29.93 9.86
N VAL A 13 -10.70 29.37 8.95
CA VAL A 13 -11.52 30.15 8.00
C VAL A 13 -12.98 30.04 8.42
N ALA A 14 -13.56 31.21 8.64
CA ALA A 14 -14.94 31.41 9.04
C ALA A 14 -15.83 31.71 7.81
N ILE A 15 -16.99 31.05 7.79
CA ILE A 15 -18.34 31.51 7.38
C ILE A 15 -18.58 31.96 5.93
N ALA A 16 -19.54 31.29 5.26
CA ALA A 16 -20.73 31.95 4.68
C ALA A 16 -21.84 30.94 4.34
N LEU A 17 -23.01 31.12 4.95
CA LEU A 17 -24.29 30.51 4.59
C LEU A 17 -24.86 31.22 3.37
N LEU A 18 -25.43 30.50 2.40
CA LEU A 18 -26.64 30.94 1.69
C LEU A 18 -27.45 29.73 1.21
N VAL A 19 -28.69 29.67 1.70
CA VAL A 19 -29.78 28.79 1.29
C VAL A 19 -30.38 29.35 0.00
N GLY A 20 -30.59 28.48 -1.00
CA GLY A 20 -31.40 28.79 -2.18
C GLY A 20 -32.24 27.57 -2.58
N CYS A 21 -33.54 27.60 -2.27
CA CYS A 21 -34.54 26.73 -2.87
C CYS A 21 -35.17 27.45 -4.06
N GLY A 22 -35.31 26.77 -5.20
CA GLY A 22 -36.02 27.25 -6.38
C GLY A 22 -36.63 26.07 -7.13
N ASN A 23 -37.94 26.15 -7.36
CA ASN A 23 -38.90 25.11 -7.71
C ASN A 23 -38.89 24.73 -9.21
N ASP A 24 -39.26 23.48 -9.52
CA ASP A 24 -39.65 22.99 -10.85
C ASP A 24 -40.86 23.76 -11.45
N ASP A 25 -40.81 24.11 -12.75
CA ASP A 25 -41.89 23.90 -13.74
C ASP A 25 -41.48 24.27 -15.20
N SER A 26 -41.54 23.27 -16.07
CA SER A 26 -42.00 23.21 -17.47
C SER A 26 -41.99 24.44 -18.40
N GLY A 27 -41.37 24.31 -19.59
CA GLY A 27 -41.70 25.18 -20.76
C GLY A 27 -40.72 25.14 -21.95
N THR A 28 -41.03 24.31 -22.96
CA THR A 28 -40.36 24.12 -24.27
C THR A 28 -40.27 25.38 -25.17
N THR A 29 -39.16 25.59 -25.91
CA THR A 29 -39.06 25.81 -27.39
C THR A 29 -37.63 26.11 -27.88
N ALA A 30 -37.19 25.43 -28.95
CA ALA A 30 -35.90 25.59 -29.69
C ALA A 30 -35.99 26.71 -30.77
N PRO A 31 -34.96 27.08 -31.61
CA PRO A 31 -33.65 26.43 -31.87
C PRO A 31 -32.40 27.35 -32.11
N SER A 32 -31.24 26.69 -32.22
CA SER A 32 -30.05 27.00 -33.08
C SER A 32 -28.87 27.86 -32.57
N SER A 33 -27.70 27.21 -32.48
CA SER A 33 -26.36 27.60 -33.02
C SER A 33 -25.17 27.56 -32.03
N ASN A 34 -24.23 26.66 -32.38
CA ASN A 34 -22.76 26.68 -32.20
C ASN A 34 -22.06 26.65 -30.81
N GLN A 35 -21.50 25.45 -30.54
CA GLN A 35 -20.13 25.16 -30.03
C GLN A 35 -19.82 25.42 -28.53
N PRO A 36 -18.72 24.84 -28.00
CA PRO A 36 -18.59 23.49 -27.44
C PRO A 36 -18.50 23.54 -25.90
N SER A 37 -19.32 22.79 -25.18
CA SER A 37 -19.10 22.53 -23.75
C SER A 37 -18.42 21.17 -23.63
N GLU A 38 -17.11 21.17 -23.42
CA GLU A 38 -16.44 21.34 -22.12
C GLU A 38 -16.29 19.96 -21.47
N ASN A 39 -15.04 19.49 -21.58
CA ASN A 39 -14.49 18.32 -20.91
C ASN A 39 -15.19 18.03 -19.59
N GLN A 40 -16.00 16.97 -19.57
CA GLN A 40 -16.16 16.21 -18.35
C GLN A 40 -14.83 15.50 -18.09
N VAL A 41 -13.93 16.22 -17.42
CA VAL A 41 -12.88 15.58 -16.65
C VAL A 41 -13.62 14.83 -15.55
N THR A 42 -13.91 13.56 -15.80
CA THR A 42 -14.10 12.59 -14.72
C THR A 42 -12.86 12.71 -13.85
N GLN A 43 -13.01 13.30 -12.67
CA GLN A 43 -12.03 13.17 -11.60
C GLN A 43 -12.05 11.70 -11.20
N GLU A 44 -11.27 10.90 -11.92
CA GLU A 44 -10.76 9.64 -11.42
C GLU A 44 -9.90 10.03 -10.21
N GLU A 45 -10.45 9.78 -9.02
CA GLU A 45 -9.64 9.58 -7.84
C GLU A 45 -8.65 8.48 -8.20
N GLN A 46 -7.43 8.87 -8.58
CA GLN A 46 -6.37 7.94 -8.95
C GLN A 46 -6.18 7.02 -7.75
N ALA A 47 -6.70 5.80 -7.86
CA ALA A 47 -6.49 4.77 -6.87
C ALA A 47 -4.98 4.61 -6.74
N ALA A 48 -4.46 4.83 -5.54
CA ALA A 48 -3.04 4.63 -5.29
C ALA A 48 -2.68 3.19 -5.69
N GLU A 49 -1.61 3.03 -6.45
CA GLU A 49 -1.05 1.73 -6.76
C GLU A 49 -0.45 1.16 -5.48
N THR A 50 -1.20 0.29 -4.80
CA THR A 50 -0.81 -0.26 -3.48
C THR A 50 -0.62 -1.77 -3.54
N VAL A 51 0.15 -2.28 -2.58
CA VAL A 51 0.26 -3.71 -2.25
C VAL A 51 -0.13 -3.93 -0.80
N LEU A 52 -0.58 -5.15 -0.48
CA LEU A 52 -0.84 -5.58 0.88
C LEU A 52 0.26 -6.54 1.32
N ILE A 53 1.03 -6.15 2.34
CA ILE A 53 2.04 -7.01 2.95
C ILE A 53 1.51 -7.53 4.29
N THR A 54 1.50 -8.84 4.48
CA THR A 54 1.16 -9.52 5.75
C THR A 54 2.40 -10.23 6.31
N ILE A 55 2.66 -10.06 7.60
CA ILE A 55 3.69 -10.79 8.35
C ILE A 55 3.00 -11.70 9.36
N SER A 56 3.26 -13.00 9.28
CA SER A 56 2.67 -14.01 10.16
C SER A 56 3.72 -15.03 10.60
N LYS A 57 3.31 -15.96 11.47
CA LYS A 57 4.12 -17.10 11.87
C LYS A 57 3.26 -18.35 12.06
N ASP A 58 3.95 -19.48 12.11
CA ASP A 58 3.37 -20.80 12.35
C ASP A 58 2.25 -21.10 11.32
N ASP A 59 2.57 -20.98 10.02
CA ASP A 59 1.67 -21.26 8.89
C ASP A 59 0.41 -20.36 8.88
N GLY A 60 0.60 -19.08 9.21
CA GLY A 60 -0.48 -18.10 9.32
C GLY A 60 -1.35 -18.24 10.56
N ALA A 61 -1.01 -19.13 11.51
CA ALA A 61 -1.79 -19.31 12.74
C ALA A 61 -1.71 -18.09 13.66
N GLU A 62 -0.60 -17.35 13.65
CA GLU A 62 -0.46 -16.10 14.37
C GLU A 62 -0.09 -14.96 13.42
N TYR A 63 -0.92 -13.94 13.43
CA TYR A 63 -0.72 -12.71 12.67
C TYR A 63 0.11 -11.71 13.48
N LEU A 64 1.12 -11.11 12.85
CA LEU A 64 2.02 -10.14 13.49
C LEU A 64 1.76 -8.73 12.98
N HIS A 65 1.73 -8.54 11.65
CA HIS A 65 1.55 -7.23 11.01
C HIS A 65 0.82 -7.34 9.67
N GLU A 66 0.13 -6.28 9.26
CA GLU A 66 -0.32 -6.06 7.89
C GLU A 66 -0.23 -4.58 7.58
N LYS A 67 0.14 -4.27 6.35
CA LYS A 67 0.28 -2.91 5.90
C LYS A 67 -0.08 -2.83 4.42
N GLU A 68 -0.94 -1.89 4.10
CA GLU A 68 -1.14 -1.44 2.72
C GLU A 68 -0.08 -0.37 2.42
N ILE A 69 0.71 -0.60 1.38
CA ILE A 69 1.88 0.22 1.04
C ILE A 69 1.74 0.71 -0.40
N PRO A 70 1.81 2.02 -0.66
CA PRO A 70 1.90 2.53 -2.03
C PRO A 70 3.25 2.14 -2.65
N ILE A 71 3.22 1.77 -3.93
CA ILE A 71 4.40 1.37 -4.70
C ILE A 71 4.55 2.24 -5.94
N GLU A 72 5.79 2.36 -6.41
CA GLU A 72 6.13 2.92 -7.71
C GLU A 72 6.48 1.79 -8.70
N GLN A 73 6.38 2.11 -9.99
CA GLN A 73 6.73 1.16 -11.03
C GLN A 73 8.22 0.79 -10.94
N GLY A 74 8.49 -0.50 -10.72
CA GLY A 74 9.85 -1.04 -10.63
C GLY A 74 10.34 -1.28 -9.20
N ASP A 75 9.54 -0.96 -8.18
CA ASP A 75 9.85 -1.30 -6.80
C ASP A 75 9.99 -2.82 -6.63
N THR A 76 11.10 -3.24 -6.02
CA THR A 76 11.28 -4.65 -5.64
C THR A 76 10.63 -4.92 -4.29
N LEU A 77 10.27 -6.18 -4.05
CA LEU A 77 9.73 -6.58 -2.76
C LEU A 77 10.72 -6.34 -1.61
N MET A 78 12.03 -6.53 -1.83
CA MET A 78 13.04 -6.27 -0.81
C MET A 78 13.08 -4.78 -0.44
N ASP A 79 13.12 -3.88 -1.42
CA ASP A 79 13.18 -2.43 -1.16
C ASP A 79 11.98 -1.98 -0.33
N VAL A 80 10.77 -2.40 -0.73
CA VAL A 80 9.54 -2.10 0.01
C VAL A 80 9.58 -2.66 1.44
N MET A 81 10.15 -3.84 1.63
CA MET A 81 10.28 -4.45 2.96
C MET A 81 11.25 -3.66 3.85
N GLU A 82 12.43 -3.28 3.35
CA GLU A 82 13.45 -2.54 4.10
C GLU A 82 12.99 -1.12 4.47
N GLU A 83 12.18 -0.47 3.64
CA GLU A 83 11.63 0.86 3.92
C GLU A 83 10.51 0.86 4.96
N ASN A 84 9.77 -0.25 5.08
CA ASN A 84 8.51 -0.29 5.83
C ASN A 84 8.56 -1.14 7.09
N PHE A 85 9.54 -2.04 7.20
CA PHE A 85 9.71 -2.98 8.31
C PHE A 85 11.16 -3.02 8.77
N TYR A 86 11.40 -3.51 9.99
CA TYR A 86 12.75 -3.87 10.39
C TYR A 86 13.17 -5.17 9.70
N VAL A 87 14.11 -5.10 8.75
CA VAL A 87 14.61 -6.26 8.01
C VAL A 87 16.11 -6.43 8.27
N GLU A 88 16.54 -7.67 8.48
CA GLU A 88 17.96 -8.06 8.41
C GLU A 88 18.13 -9.12 7.33
N THR A 89 19.26 -9.04 6.63
CA THR A 89 19.56 -9.89 5.49
C THR A 89 20.95 -10.54 5.60
N GLU A 90 21.11 -11.65 4.88
CA GLU A 90 22.37 -12.32 4.62
C GLU A 90 22.62 -12.41 3.11
N GLN A 91 23.78 -12.97 2.73
CA GLN A 91 24.16 -13.16 1.32
C GLN A 91 24.07 -11.86 0.51
N ASN A 92 24.68 -10.78 1.03
CA ASN A 92 24.70 -9.45 0.42
C ASN A 92 23.31 -8.84 0.16
N GLY A 93 22.30 -9.18 0.96
CA GLY A 93 20.95 -8.63 0.83
C GLY A 93 19.96 -9.57 0.14
N GLU A 94 20.41 -10.72 -0.37
CA GLU A 94 19.55 -11.63 -1.14
C GLU A 94 18.60 -12.45 -0.27
N PHE A 95 18.95 -12.69 1.00
CA PHE A 95 18.20 -13.58 1.88
C PHE A 95 17.75 -12.89 3.17
N ILE A 96 16.44 -12.84 3.42
CA ILE A 96 15.87 -12.26 4.64
C ILE A 96 16.03 -13.25 5.80
N THR A 97 16.67 -12.81 6.88
CA THR A 97 16.86 -13.61 8.10
C THR A 97 16.04 -13.12 9.28
N SER A 98 15.59 -11.86 9.25
CA SER A 98 14.81 -11.24 10.32
C SER A 98 13.78 -10.27 9.75
N ILE A 99 12.55 -10.34 10.25
CA ILE A 99 11.51 -9.32 10.03
C ILE A 99 10.95 -8.95 11.40
N GLU A 100 10.86 -7.66 11.70
CA GLU A 100 10.39 -7.14 13.01
C GLU A 100 11.11 -7.76 14.22
N ARG A 101 12.42 -8.02 14.05
CA ARG A 101 13.33 -8.62 15.05
C ARG A 101 12.97 -10.08 15.41
N LEU A 102 12.14 -10.74 14.60
CA LEU A 102 11.89 -12.17 14.68
C LEU A 102 12.79 -12.89 13.67
N SER A 103 13.64 -13.75 14.22
CA SER A 103 14.58 -14.60 13.46
C SER A 103 14.69 -15.98 14.10
N ALA A 104 15.22 -16.94 13.34
CA ALA A 104 15.52 -18.27 13.85
C ALA A 104 16.65 -18.23 14.88
N LYS A 105 16.52 -19.01 15.94
CA LYS A 105 17.63 -19.21 16.88
C LYS A 105 18.64 -20.18 16.30
N GLU A 106 19.86 -20.13 16.83
CA GLU A 106 20.91 -21.08 16.47
C GLU A 106 20.42 -22.52 16.65
N GLY A 107 20.45 -23.30 15.56
CA GLY A 107 20.01 -24.69 15.53
C GLY A 107 18.51 -24.90 15.28
N GLU A 108 17.69 -23.85 15.19
CA GLU A 108 16.29 -23.98 14.75
C GLU A 108 16.22 -24.14 13.22
N LYS A 109 15.38 -25.07 12.76
CA LYS A 109 15.04 -25.25 11.35
C LYS A 109 13.83 -24.38 11.00
N LYS A 110 13.95 -23.07 11.17
CA LYS A 110 12.89 -22.10 10.87
C LYS A 110 13.43 -21.00 9.96
N GLY A 111 12.57 -20.42 9.15
CA GLY A 111 12.92 -19.32 8.26
C GLY A 111 11.69 -18.55 7.79
N TRP A 112 11.96 -17.45 7.08
CA TRP A 112 10.95 -16.66 6.41
C TRP A 112 10.67 -17.25 5.04
N ILE A 113 9.42 -17.61 4.81
CA ILE A 113 8.90 -18.03 3.52
C ILE A 113 7.95 -16.96 3.04
N TYR A 114 8.02 -16.61 1.76
CA TYR A 114 7.10 -15.64 1.21
C TYR A 114 6.30 -16.19 0.02
N THR A 115 5.10 -15.64 -0.13
CA THR A 115 4.21 -15.91 -1.24
C THR A 115 3.64 -14.61 -1.77
N VAL A 116 3.29 -14.60 -3.06
CA VAL A 116 2.58 -13.50 -3.68
C VAL A 116 1.31 -14.06 -4.29
N ASN A 117 0.17 -13.49 -3.91
CA ASN A 117 -1.16 -13.94 -4.32
C ASN A 117 -1.42 -15.44 -4.05
N GLY A 118 -0.82 -15.98 -2.99
CA GLY A 118 -0.95 -17.38 -2.58
C GLY A 118 0.00 -18.36 -3.28
N GLU A 119 0.88 -17.89 -4.16
CA GLU A 119 1.87 -18.71 -4.86
C GLU A 119 3.30 -18.32 -4.46
N MET A 120 4.22 -19.29 -4.41
CA MET A 120 5.63 -19.02 -4.17
C MET A 120 6.31 -18.59 -5.46
N PRO A 121 6.92 -17.39 -5.54
CA PRO A 121 7.66 -16.98 -6.73
C PRO A 121 8.91 -17.84 -6.97
N ASN A 122 9.35 -17.89 -8.23
CA ASN A 122 10.58 -18.60 -8.62
C ASN A 122 11.87 -17.77 -8.47
N VAL A 123 11.74 -16.54 -7.97
CA VAL A 123 12.83 -15.59 -7.73
C VAL A 123 12.83 -15.20 -6.25
N GLY A 124 13.87 -14.53 -5.77
CA GLY A 124 13.91 -13.99 -4.41
C GLY A 124 13.21 -12.62 -4.30
N ALA A 125 13.02 -12.13 -3.07
CA ALA A 125 12.37 -10.84 -2.82
C ALA A 125 13.12 -9.64 -3.44
N ALA A 126 14.45 -9.74 -3.56
CA ALA A 126 15.27 -8.71 -4.21
C ALA A 126 15.09 -8.63 -5.73
N GLU A 127 14.52 -9.66 -6.36
CA GLU A 127 14.29 -9.73 -7.81
C GLU A 127 12.80 -9.64 -8.18
N TYR A 128 11.90 -9.80 -7.19
CA TYR A 128 10.46 -9.73 -7.44
C TYR A 128 10.02 -8.27 -7.55
N GLU A 129 9.72 -7.82 -8.77
CA GLU A 129 9.06 -6.53 -9.02
C GLU A 129 7.59 -6.60 -8.61
N LEU A 130 7.18 -5.71 -7.71
CA LEU A 130 5.82 -5.64 -7.19
C LEU A 130 4.84 -5.10 -8.24
N LYS A 131 3.60 -5.59 -8.16
CA LYS A 131 2.49 -5.10 -9.01
C LYS A 131 1.36 -4.55 -8.15
N PRO A 132 0.65 -3.52 -8.64
CA PRO A 132 -0.51 -2.99 -7.92
C PRO A 132 -1.54 -4.09 -7.65
N GLY A 133 -1.99 -4.18 -6.40
CA GLY A 133 -2.92 -5.19 -5.92
C GLY A 133 -2.29 -6.50 -5.45
N ASP A 134 -0.96 -6.66 -5.54
CA ASP A 134 -0.29 -7.84 -5.00
C ASP A 134 -0.55 -8.01 -3.50
N LYS A 135 -0.84 -9.24 -3.10
CA LYS A 135 -0.95 -9.66 -1.71
C LYS A 135 0.24 -10.52 -1.36
N VAL A 136 1.17 -9.95 -0.61
CA VAL A 136 2.39 -10.64 -0.20
C VAL A 136 2.23 -11.10 1.23
N VAL A 137 2.60 -12.35 1.50
CA VAL A 137 2.68 -12.90 2.85
C VAL A 137 4.12 -13.31 3.10
N PHE A 138 4.71 -12.83 4.20
CA PHE A 138 5.90 -13.41 4.80
C PHE A 138 5.48 -14.19 6.05
N ASP A 139 5.71 -15.49 6.06
CA ASP A 139 5.42 -16.35 7.20
C ASP A 139 6.70 -16.95 7.78
N PHE A 140 6.87 -16.79 9.10
CA PHE A 140 7.95 -17.42 9.84
C PHE A 140 7.55 -18.83 10.27
N GLN A 141 8.09 -19.83 9.57
CA GLN A 141 7.70 -21.24 9.72
C GLN A 141 8.90 -22.17 9.77
N ALA A 142 8.65 -23.42 10.17
CA ALA A 142 9.65 -24.48 10.15
C ALA A 142 9.80 -25.07 8.74
N TRP A 143 11.02 -25.42 8.34
CA TRP A 143 11.24 -26.29 7.18
C TRP A 143 11.49 -27.72 7.67
N GLU A 144 10.74 -28.69 7.15
CA GLU A 144 10.94 -30.12 7.45
C GLU A 144 12.02 -30.76 6.57
#